data_AF-A0A356ZWU3-F1
#
_entry.id   AF-A0A356ZWU3-F1
#
_cell.length_a   1.000
_cell.length_b   1.000
_cell.length_c   1.000
_cell.angle_alpha   90.00
_cell.angle_beta   90.00
_cell.angle_gamma   90.00
#
_symmetry.space_group_name_H-M   'P 1'
#
loop_
_entity.id
_entity.type
_entity.pdbx_description
1 polymer ?
#
loop_
_entity_poly.entity_id
_entity_poly.type
_entity_poly.pdbx_seq_one_letter_code
_entity_poly.pdbx_strand_id
1 'polypeptide(L)'
;MSPQLSAAQLIFSRFRSSKGIRGGGAMHSGQDTSSVEHYVVRRNARDWEEEARRHPTLLIRKTLRSGQHVRFYGNVVVLGDVNPGAEITAGGDIVVMGWLRGLAHAGAEGNQEAVVAAFRLSPTQIRIAHFIGRAPDSDDTELPAVPEIAEVRDGQLIIDQWQRSTLGNVK
;
A
#
# COMPACT_ATOMS: atom_id res chain seq x y z
N MET A 1 6.16 33.62 -24.91
CA MET A 1 6.45 33.03 -23.58
C MET A 1 5.93 31.61 -23.60
N SER A 2 6.81 30.61 -23.52
CA SER A 2 6.44 29.19 -23.51
C SER A 2 5.85 28.82 -22.14
N PRO A 3 4.73 28.11 -22.05
CA PRO A 3 4.21 27.68 -20.75
C PRO A 3 5.17 26.65 -20.14
N GLN A 4 5.59 26.89 -18.90
CA GLN A 4 6.34 25.88 -18.13
C GLN A 4 5.41 24.71 -17.83
N LEU A 5 5.78 23.52 -18.29
CA LEU A 5 5.06 22.27 -18.03
C LEU A 5 5.12 21.95 -16.52
N SER A 6 4.01 21.47 -15.96
CA SER A 6 3.98 21.06 -14.55
C SER A 6 4.80 19.77 -14.34
N ALA A 7 5.31 19.55 -13.13
CA ALA A 7 6.15 18.40 -12.79
C ALA A 7 5.51 17.05 -13.18
N ALA A 8 4.17 16.95 -13.19
CA ALA A 8 3.43 15.77 -13.62
C ALA A 8 3.57 15.48 -15.12
N GLN A 9 3.63 16.51 -15.97
CA GLN A 9 3.83 16.37 -17.41
C GLN A 9 5.26 15.91 -17.76
N LEU A 10 6.24 16.26 -16.92
CA LEU A 10 7.65 15.87 -17.07
C LEU A 10 7.91 14.39 -16.79
N ILE A 11 7.14 13.80 -15.86
CA ILE A 11 7.23 12.37 -15.52
C ILE A 11 6.70 11.51 -16.69
N PHE A 12 5.61 11.93 -17.33
CA PHE A 12 5.02 11.22 -18.46
C PHE A 12 5.85 11.29 -19.75
N SER A 13 6.58 12.37 -19.99
CA SER A 13 7.44 12.47 -21.19
C SER A 13 8.64 11.51 -21.13
N ARG A 14 9.10 11.12 -19.93
CA ARG A 14 10.22 10.18 -19.75
C ARG A 14 9.85 8.72 -20.03
N PHE A 15 8.58 8.34 -19.95
CA PHE A 15 8.16 6.94 -20.08
C PHE A 15 7.88 6.50 -21.53
N ARG A 16 7.78 7.43 -22.49
CA ARG A 16 7.50 7.11 -23.91
C ARG A 16 8.71 6.59 -24.71
N SER A 17 9.91 6.51 -24.13
CA SER A 17 11.13 6.14 -24.86
C SER A 17 11.83 4.90 -24.29
N SER A 18 11.21 3.74 -24.43
CA SER A 18 11.93 2.48 -24.57
C SER A 18 11.20 1.54 -25.53
N LYS A 19 11.29 1.83 -26.83
CA LYS A 19 11.01 0.85 -27.88
C LYS A 19 12.10 -0.22 -27.87
N GLY A 20 11.70 -1.47 -27.61
CA GLY A 20 12.21 -2.63 -28.36
C GLY A 20 13.12 -3.60 -27.60
N ILE A 21 12.55 -4.73 -27.17
CA ILE A 21 13.20 -6.04 -27.26
C ILE A 21 12.15 -7.03 -27.81
N ARG A 22 12.45 -7.61 -28.98
CA ARG A 22 11.66 -8.68 -29.63
C ARG A 22 12.16 -10.04 -29.14
N GLY A 23 11.25 -10.98 -28.85
CA GLY A 23 11.57 -12.41 -28.72
C GLY A 23 10.48 -13.29 -28.10
N GLY A 24 9.60 -13.83 -28.94
CA GLY A 24 9.02 -15.20 -28.92
C GLY A 24 8.29 -15.81 -27.69
N GLY A 25 7.01 -16.19 -27.86
CA GLY A 25 6.45 -17.43 -27.28
C GLY A 25 5.17 -17.36 -26.40
N ALA A 26 4.00 -17.43 -27.03
CA ALA A 26 2.67 -18.00 -26.65
C ALA A 26 2.03 -17.86 -25.23
N MET A 27 0.87 -17.15 -25.22
CA MET A 27 -0.49 -17.47 -24.67
C MET A 27 -0.62 -18.10 -23.25
N HIS A 28 -1.46 -17.68 -22.29
CA HIS A 28 -2.77 -17.01 -22.33
C HIS A 28 -3.11 -16.46 -20.91
N SER A 29 -3.43 -15.18 -20.78
CA SER A 29 -4.49 -14.63 -19.92
C SER A 29 -4.48 -13.11 -20.10
N GLY A 30 -5.45 -12.62 -20.86
CA GLY A 30 -5.65 -11.19 -21.06
C GLY A 30 -5.96 -10.53 -19.73
N GLN A 31 -4.98 -9.85 -19.15
CA GLN A 31 -5.24 -8.88 -18.10
C GLN A 31 -5.90 -7.69 -18.77
N ASP A 32 -7.14 -7.41 -18.38
CA ASP A 32 -7.85 -6.22 -18.78
C ASP A 32 -7.16 -5.00 -18.14
N THR A 33 -6.13 -4.49 -18.81
CA THR A 33 -5.40 -3.28 -18.40
C THR A 33 -6.26 -2.02 -18.53
N SER A 34 -7.48 -2.13 -19.08
CA SER A 34 -8.38 -1.01 -19.25
C SER A 34 -8.75 -0.37 -17.91
N SER A 35 -8.91 -1.14 -16.83
CA SER A 35 -9.27 -0.59 -15.51
C SER A 35 -8.19 0.33 -14.93
N VAL A 36 -6.91 -0.03 -15.07
CA VAL A 36 -5.78 0.78 -14.58
C VAL A 36 -5.46 1.93 -15.55
N GLU A 37 -5.51 1.69 -16.87
CA GLU A 37 -5.40 2.78 -17.85
C GLU A 37 -6.55 3.79 -17.71
N HIS A 38 -7.76 3.36 -17.34
CA HIS A 38 -8.91 4.24 -17.14
C HIS A 38 -8.77 5.12 -15.89
N TYR A 39 -8.17 4.60 -14.81
CA TYR A 39 -7.92 5.38 -13.59
C TYR A 39 -6.94 6.54 -13.82
N VAL A 40 -5.92 6.32 -14.66
CA VAL A 40 -4.83 7.29 -14.88
C VAL A 40 -5.17 8.33 -15.96
N VAL A 41 -6.06 8.02 -16.91
CA VAL A 41 -6.17 8.80 -18.16
C VAL A 41 -7.29 9.88 -18.18
N ARG A 42 -8.21 9.95 -17.21
CA ARG A 42 -9.37 10.88 -17.30
C ARG A 42 -9.53 11.97 -16.24
N ARG A 43 -8.68 12.04 -15.23
CA ARG A 43 -8.81 13.05 -14.17
C ARG A 43 -8.03 14.33 -14.47
N ASN A 44 -8.72 15.47 -14.43
CA ASN A 44 -8.08 16.78 -14.51
C ASN A 44 -7.37 17.10 -13.17
N ALA A 45 -6.53 18.13 -13.11
CA ALA A 45 -5.75 18.45 -11.91
C ALA A 45 -6.60 18.63 -10.63
N ARG A 46 -7.84 19.14 -10.75
CA ARG A 46 -8.74 19.33 -9.60
C ARG A 46 -9.21 18.00 -9.02
N ASP A 47 -9.50 17.03 -9.86
CA ASP A 47 -9.98 15.71 -9.42
C ASP A 47 -8.89 14.98 -8.60
N TRP A 48 -7.61 15.19 -8.94
CA TRP A 48 -6.48 14.65 -8.17
C TRP A 48 -6.28 15.37 -6.84
N GLU A 49 -6.43 16.70 -6.80
CA GLU A 49 -6.34 17.46 -5.55
C GLU A 49 -7.48 17.11 -4.59
N GLU A 50 -8.69 16.92 -5.10
CA GLU A 50 -9.82 16.47 -4.28
C GLU A 50 -9.59 15.07 -3.74
N GLU A 51 -9.10 14.14 -4.58
CA GLU A 51 -8.75 12.80 -4.14
C GLU A 51 -7.70 12.82 -3.01
N ALA A 52 -6.63 13.60 -3.20
CA ALA A 52 -5.59 13.76 -2.19
C ALA A 52 -6.09 14.43 -0.90
N ARG A 53 -7.10 15.31 -0.99
CA ARG A 53 -7.77 15.90 0.18
C ARG A 53 -8.67 14.89 0.90
N ARG A 54 -9.35 14.00 0.17
CA ARG A 54 -10.20 12.94 0.76
C ARG A 54 -9.36 11.85 1.42
N HIS A 55 -8.21 11.51 0.83
CA HIS A 55 -7.31 10.45 1.29
C HIS A 55 -5.90 10.99 1.55
N PRO A 56 -5.72 11.91 2.52
CA PRO A 56 -4.42 12.47 2.81
C PRO A 56 -3.47 11.37 3.29
N THR A 57 -2.19 11.51 2.95
CA THR A 57 -1.18 10.48 3.22
C THR A 57 0.03 11.08 3.92
N LEU A 58 0.42 10.50 5.06
CA LEU A 58 1.65 10.81 5.76
C LEU A 58 2.77 9.88 5.26
N LEU A 59 3.75 10.46 4.58
CA LEU A 59 4.94 9.74 4.12
C LEU A 59 6.09 9.88 5.13
N ILE A 60 6.51 8.75 5.70
CA ILE A 60 7.62 8.66 6.66
C ILE A 60 8.82 8.04 5.95
N ARG A 61 9.90 8.80 5.79
CA ARG A 61 11.10 8.38 5.04
C ARG A 61 12.20 7.83 5.94
N LYS A 62 11.83 7.01 6.94
CA LYS A 62 12.76 6.40 7.92
C LYS A 62 12.13 5.19 8.59
N THR A 63 12.97 4.31 9.12
CA THR A 63 12.56 3.24 10.05
C THR A 63 11.98 3.81 11.35
N LEU A 64 10.87 3.25 11.80
CA LEU A 64 10.30 3.49 13.13
C LEU A 64 10.93 2.53 14.15
N ARG A 65 11.39 3.08 15.28
CA ARG A 65 12.09 2.35 16.35
C ARG A 65 11.23 2.27 17.60
N SER A 66 11.60 1.37 18.51
CA SER A 66 10.91 1.19 19.80
C SER A 66 10.63 2.51 20.51
N GLY A 67 9.41 2.66 21.04
CA GLY A 67 8.92 3.86 21.72
C GLY A 67 8.45 4.98 20.77
N GLN A 68 8.50 4.78 19.45
CA GLN A 68 7.96 5.74 18.50
C GLN A 68 6.51 5.40 18.16
N HIS A 69 5.63 6.39 18.32
CA HIS A 69 4.21 6.28 18.03
C HIS A 69 3.83 7.27 16.95
N VAL A 70 3.27 6.78 15.85
CA VAL A 70 2.75 7.59 14.75
C VAL A 70 1.23 7.52 14.81
N ARG A 71 0.56 8.67 14.85
CA ARG A 71 -0.89 8.76 14.73
C ARG A 71 -1.25 9.74 13.62
N PHE A 72 -2.07 9.30 12.67
CA PHE A 72 -2.51 10.11 11.55
C PHE A 72 -3.93 9.75 11.13
N TYR A 73 -4.74 10.73 10.73
CA TYR A 73 -6.16 10.51 10.42
C TYR A 73 -6.40 9.93 9.02
N GLY A 74 -5.42 10.06 8.11
CA GLY A 74 -5.46 9.47 6.77
C GLY A 74 -4.61 8.20 6.66
N ASN A 75 -3.99 8.02 5.51
CA ASN A 75 -3.10 6.89 5.22
C ASN A 75 -1.68 7.16 5.75
N VAL A 76 -0.96 6.10 6.12
CA VAL A 76 0.45 6.19 6.53
C VAL A 76 1.30 5.30 5.62
N VAL A 77 2.35 5.87 5.03
CA VAL A 77 3.35 5.13 4.26
C VAL A 77 4.71 5.25 4.94
N VAL A 78 5.36 4.13 5.23
CA VAL A 78 6.71 4.08 5.79
C VAL A 78 7.68 3.55 4.74
N LEU A 79 8.69 4.35 4.40
CA LEU A 79 9.84 3.91 3.61
C LEU A 79 10.95 3.44 4.56
N GLY A 80 10.79 2.22 5.06
CA GLY A 80 11.66 1.59 6.05
C GLY A 80 10.89 0.57 6.88
N ASP A 81 11.52 0.11 7.95
CA ASP A 81 10.92 -0.88 8.84
C ASP A 81 10.11 -0.22 9.96
N VAL A 82 9.24 -1.02 10.59
CA VAL A 82 8.55 -0.70 11.82
C VAL A 82 8.96 -1.76 12.84
N ASN A 83 9.91 -1.41 13.71
CA ASN A 83 10.51 -2.37 14.62
C ASN A 83 9.61 -2.68 15.83
N PRO A 84 9.90 -3.76 16.58
CA PRO A 84 9.20 -4.05 17.83
C PRO A 84 9.18 -2.82 18.76
N GLY A 85 8.04 -2.60 19.41
CA GLY A 85 7.81 -1.44 20.28
C GLY A 85 7.53 -0.12 19.55
N ALA A 86 7.56 -0.09 18.21
CA ALA A 86 7.03 1.02 17.43
C ALA A 86 5.55 0.79 17.11
N GLU A 87 4.78 1.87 16.99
CA GLU A 87 3.34 1.80 16.73
C GLU A 87 2.90 2.79 15.64
N ILE A 88 1.99 2.34 14.78
CA ILE A 88 1.31 3.18 13.79
C ILE A 88 -0.18 3.07 14.02
N THR A 89 -0.86 4.21 14.16
CA THR A 89 -2.32 4.34 14.14
C THR A 89 -2.71 5.23 12.95
N ALA A 90 -3.43 4.68 11.98
CA ALA A 90 -3.93 5.37 10.80
C ALA A 90 -5.46 5.31 10.76
N GLY A 91 -6.11 6.41 10.38
CA GLY A 91 -7.55 6.40 10.09
C GLY A 91 -7.88 5.70 8.77
N GLY A 92 -6.94 5.69 7.82
CA GLY A 92 -6.99 4.92 6.58
C GLY A 92 -5.99 3.77 6.57
N ASP A 93 -5.34 3.57 5.43
CA ASP A 93 -4.42 2.46 5.16
C ASP A 93 -3.04 2.65 5.78
N ILE A 94 -2.35 1.53 6.00
CA ILE A 94 -0.93 1.50 6.38
C ILE A 94 -0.14 0.70 5.35
N VAL A 95 0.90 1.32 4.78
CA VAL A 95 1.83 0.65 3.87
C VAL A 95 3.25 0.76 4.42
N VAL A 96 3.89 -0.37 4.67
CA VAL A 96 5.28 -0.44 5.15
C VAL A 96 6.15 -1.03 4.04
N MET A 97 6.97 -0.20 3.43
CA MET A 97 7.94 -0.62 2.39
C MET A 97 9.19 -1.22 3.05
N GLY A 98 8.97 -2.27 3.87
CA GLY A 98 9.96 -2.91 4.73
C GLY A 98 9.32 -3.97 5.63
N TRP A 99 9.94 -4.25 6.76
CA TRP A 99 9.43 -5.20 7.75
C TRP A 99 8.51 -4.51 8.75
N LEU A 100 7.29 -5.02 8.91
CA LEU A 100 6.39 -4.61 9.98
C LEU A 100 6.48 -5.63 11.13
N ARG A 101 7.20 -5.25 12.19
CA ARG A 101 7.40 -6.02 13.44
C ARG A 101 6.78 -5.37 14.68
N GLY A 102 6.43 -4.10 14.59
CA GLY A 102 5.70 -3.36 15.63
C GLY A 102 4.20 -3.59 15.58
N LEU A 103 3.45 -2.64 16.13
CA LEU A 103 1.98 -2.61 16.09
C LEU A 103 1.50 -1.72 14.93
N ALA A 104 0.52 -2.22 14.18
CA ALA A 104 -0.21 -1.43 13.18
C ALA A 104 -1.71 -1.44 13.48
N HIS A 105 -2.33 -0.26 13.53
CA HIS A 105 -3.77 -0.07 13.64
C HIS A 105 -4.25 0.80 12.48
N ALA A 106 -4.72 0.16 11.40
CA ALA A 106 -5.35 0.82 10.26
C ALA A 106 -6.86 0.97 10.50
N GLY A 107 -7.49 1.90 9.78
CA GLY A 107 -8.93 2.10 9.90
C GLY A 107 -9.37 2.51 11.31
N ALA A 108 -8.52 3.21 12.07
CA ALA A 108 -8.70 3.44 13.50
C ALA A 108 -9.98 4.23 13.85
N GLU A 109 -10.56 4.92 12.86
CA GLU A 109 -11.84 5.64 12.97
C GLU A 109 -13.07 4.77 12.60
N GLY A 110 -12.87 3.46 12.43
CA GLY A 110 -13.93 2.50 12.13
C GLY A 110 -13.98 2.01 10.69
N ASN A 111 -13.02 2.43 9.84
CA ASN A 111 -12.94 1.96 8.45
C ASN A 111 -12.49 0.48 8.41
N GLN A 112 -13.42 -0.43 8.11
CA GLN A 112 -13.15 -1.86 8.01
C GLN A 112 -12.55 -2.26 6.65
N GLU A 113 -12.61 -1.37 5.67
CA GLU A 113 -12.03 -1.57 4.32
C GLU A 113 -10.55 -1.18 4.27
N ALA A 114 -10.02 -0.60 5.36
CA ALA A 114 -8.61 -0.24 5.45
C ALA A 114 -7.72 -1.49 5.43
N VAL A 115 -6.53 -1.33 4.85
CA VAL A 115 -5.56 -2.42 4.72
C VAL A 115 -4.25 -2.11 5.42
N VAL A 116 -3.54 -3.16 5.82
CA VAL A 116 -2.14 -3.10 6.26
C VAL A 116 -1.30 -3.92 5.30
N ALA A 117 -0.43 -3.30 4.53
CA ALA A 117 0.46 -3.98 3.60
C ALA A 117 1.92 -3.80 4.02
N ALA A 118 2.73 -4.86 3.90
CA ALA A 118 4.16 -4.78 4.12
C ALA A 118 4.93 -5.74 3.21
N PHE A 119 6.23 -5.51 3.04
CA PHE A 119 7.09 -6.51 2.38
C PHE A 119 7.24 -7.78 3.21
N ARG A 120 7.20 -7.65 4.54
CA ARG A 120 7.13 -8.76 5.51
C ARG A 120 6.21 -8.38 6.65
N LEU A 121 5.23 -9.22 6.96
CA LEU A 121 4.37 -9.07 8.14
C LEU A 121 4.83 -10.03 9.24
N SER A 122 5.57 -9.51 10.23
CA SER A 122 5.84 -10.18 11.51
C SER A 122 5.42 -9.32 12.72
N PRO A 123 4.23 -8.68 12.71
CA PRO A 123 3.84 -7.72 13.74
C PRO A 123 3.51 -8.39 15.08
N THR A 124 3.85 -7.69 16.16
CA THR A 124 3.34 -8.03 17.49
C THR A 124 1.81 -7.97 17.56
N GLN A 125 1.20 -7.06 16.79
CA GLN A 125 -0.24 -6.94 16.65
C GLN A 125 -0.62 -6.17 15.37
N ILE A 126 -1.68 -6.64 14.69
CA ILE A 126 -2.37 -5.88 13.64
C ILE A 126 -3.80 -5.59 14.10
N ARG A 127 -4.30 -4.41 13.79
CA ARG A 127 -5.70 -4.03 13.98
C ARG A 127 -6.21 -3.36 12.73
N ILE A 128 -7.44 -3.67 12.35
CA ILE A 128 -8.18 -3.01 11.28
C ILE A 128 -9.55 -2.68 11.84
N ALA A 129 -9.85 -1.40 11.99
CA ALA A 129 -11.00 -0.94 12.77
C ALA A 129 -11.02 -1.60 14.17
N HIS A 130 -12.03 -2.42 14.46
CA HIS A 130 -12.19 -3.13 15.72
C HIS A 130 -11.64 -4.58 15.69
N PHE A 131 -11.25 -5.08 14.51
CA PHE A 131 -10.66 -6.41 14.36
C PHE A 131 -9.22 -6.40 14.84
N ILE A 132 -8.81 -7.51 15.48
CA ILE A 132 -7.48 -7.67 16.04
C ILE A 132 -6.91 -9.00 15.55
N GLY A 133 -5.70 -8.95 15.03
CA GLY A 133 -4.92 -10.10 14.60
C GLY A 133 -3.52 -10.07 15.18
N ARG A 134 -2.87 -11.23 15.15
CA ARG A 134 -1.44 -11.41 15.41
C ARG A 134 -0.87 -12.26 14.28
N ALA A 135 0.39 -12.03 13.93
CA ALA A 135 1.08 -13.00 13.10
C ALA A 135 1.18 -14.34 13.86
N PRO A 136 1.17 -15.48 13.16
CA PRO A 136 1.55 -16.75 13.77
C PRO A 136 2.97 -16.67 14.36
N ASP A 137 3.27 -17.47 15.38
CA ASP A 137 4.60 -17.59 15.99
C ASP A 137 5.56 -18.37 15.05
N SER A 138 5.71 -17.93 13.81
CA SER A 138 6.65 -18.48 12.84
C SER A 138 8.01 -17.79 12.94
N ASP A 139 9.09 -18.53 12.79
CA ASP A 139 10.43 -17.94 12.70
C ASP A 139 10.50 -17.00 11.48
N ASP A 140 11.17 -15.85 11.63
CA ASP A 140 11.32 -14.85 10.55
C ASP A 140 11.89 -15.43 9.24
N THR A 141 12.59 -16.58 9.31
CA THR A 141 13.12 -17.33 8.17
C THR A 141 12.05 -18.06 7.34
N GLU A 142 10.87 -18.27 7.90
CA GLU A 142 9.75 -18.97 7.24
C GLU A 142 8.77 -18.01 6.54
N LEU A 143 8.96 -16.70 6.71
CA LEU A 143 8.08 -15.70 6.10
C LEU A 143 8.21 -15.70 4.58
N PRO A 144 7.09 -15.53 3.84
CA PRO A 144 7.10 -15.51 2.39
C PRO A 144 8.08 -14.48 1.82
N ALA A 145 8.72 -14.83 0.71
CA ALA A 145 9.62 -13.90 0.03
C ALA A 145 8.88 -12.68 -0.61
N VAL A 146 7.56 -12.78 -0.70
CA VAL A 146 6.66 -11.82 -1.34
C VAL A 146 6.02 -10.88 -0.31
N PRO A 147 5.55 -9.68 -0.72
CA PRO A 147 4.76 -8.83 0.14
C PRO A 147 3.47 -9.52 0.60
N GLU A 148 2.91 -9.05 1.71
CA GLU A 148 1.67 -9.56 2.29
C GLU A 148 0.73 -8.40 2.60
N ILE A 149 -0.57 -8.70 2.63
CA ILE A 149 -1.63 -7.76 2.96
C ILE A 149 -2.52 -8.36 4.05
N ALA A 150 -2.80 -7.54 5.07
CA ALA A 150 -3.84 -7.80 6.05
C ALA A 150 -5.07 -6.95 5.72
N GLU A 151 -6.23 -7.57 5.74
CA GLU A 151 -7.53 -6.94 5.45
C GLU A 151 -8.66 -7.67 6.17
N VAL A 152 -9.84 -7.07 6.21
CA VAL A 152 -11.04 -7.72 6.73
C VAL A 152 -11.83 -8.32 5.56
N ARG A 153 -11.99 -9.64 5.55
CA ARG A 153 -12.90 -10.35 4.62
C ARG A 153 -13.88 -11.19 5.43
N ASP A 154 -15.17 -11.12 5.07
CA ASP A 154 -16.24 -11.87 5.73
C ASP A 154 -16.27 -11.72 7.26
N GLY A 155 -15.93 -10.51 7.75
CA GLY A 155 -15.89 -10.21 9.19
C GLY A 155 -14.70 -10.83 9.93
N GLN A 156 -13.66 -11.25 9.22
CA GLN A 156 -12.43 -11.79 9.80
C GLN A 156 -11.22 -11.02 9.27
N LEU A 157 -10.27 -10.74 10.16
CA LEU A 157 -8.95 -10.24 9.75
C LEU A 157 -8.16 -11.42 9.18
N ILE A 158 -7.82 -11.31 7.90
CA ILE A 158 -7.01 -12.30 7.19
C ILE A 158 -5.68 -11.67 6.79
N ILE A 159 -4.64 -12.50 6.65
CA ILE A 159 -3.36 -12.13 6.06
C ILE A 159 -3.15 -13.04 4.86
N ASP A 160 -2.88 -12.45 3.71
CA ASP A 160 -2.63 -13.17 2.46
C ASP A 160 -1.39 -12.63 1.76
N GLN A 161 -0.75 -13.48 0.96
CA GLN A 161 0.34 -13.06 0.11
C GLN A 161 -0.19 -12.13 -0.97
N TRP A 162 0.58 -11.09 -1.29
CA TRP A 162 0.29 -10.22 -2.39
C TRP A 162 0.44 -11.00 -3.71
N GLN A 163 -0.68 -11.49 -4.23
CA GLN A 163 -0.75 -12.10 -5.54
C GLN A 163 -1.13 -11.04 -6.57
N ARG A 164 -0.60 -11.15 -7.79
CA ARG A 164 -0.90 -10.23 -8.91
C ARG A 164 -2.40 -10.14 -9.24
N SER A 165 -3.20 -11.12 -8.81
CA SER A 165 -4.66 -11.18 -8.95
C SER A 165 -5.45 -10.35 -7.91
N THR A 166 -4.85 -9.97 -6.78
CA THR A 166 -5.56 -9.29 -5.67
C THR A 166 -5.99 -7.85 -6.04
N LEU A 167 -5.32 -7.23 -7.02
CA LEU A 167 -5.68 -5.90 -7.54
C LEU A 167 -7.00 -5.87 -8.33
N GLY A 168 -7.59 -7.01 -8.68
CA GLY A 168 -8.83 -7.08 -9.44
C GLY A 168 -10.10 -6.79 -8.64
N ASN A 169 -10.02 -6.79 -7.29
CA ASN A 169 -11.19 -6.78 -6.41
C ASN A 169 -11.19 -5.65 -5.36
N VAL A 170 -10.20 -4.76 -5.36
CA VAL A 170 -10.25 -3.55 -4.53
C VAL A 170 -11.25 -2.59 -5.17
N LYS A 171 -12.43 -2.46 -4.56
CA LYS A 171 -13.51 -1.60 -5.02
C LYS A 171 -13.24 -0.13 -4.72
#